data_AF-A0A6N7V773-F1
#
_entry.id   AF-A0A6N7V773-F1
#
_cell.length_a   1.000
_cell.length_b   1.000
_cell.length_c   1.000
_cell.angle_alpha   90.00
_cell.angle_beta   90.00
_cell.angle_gamma   90.00
#
_symmetry.space_group_name_H-M   'P 1'
#
loop_
_entity.id
_entity.type
_entity.pdbx_description
1 polymer ?
#
loop_
_entity_poly.entity_id
_entity_poly.type
_entity_poly.pdbx_seq_one_letter_code
_entity_poly.pdbx_strand_id
1 'polypeptide(L)'
;MHDSAYDFLTTSTAMVFCDQPVAALSPWLARAHAGAVESGRRFVLLTPSASSLTLPLSALFDGDSASWMATGSDGGFFDAVTGQAQTWDGGTLQPAGTVADDFLAAERSPSAYFHVRAGVLHPASLSTRAGTFTERVFEAVTGSSPVGWGLYEPVSETWDAAAFSDYCYGRAPLPSRLVVLGSAPGAPGSPGLAAGSIAVVTVERTRSGVVESVELLAGARAPLDDAGLDTFLAAMHRARARTAVLAYGLGYRDLLRPARFTGTAVPGAALFGPEALAGRPASSALASAGPRAKLIGTAPAQSLGMRYASEPVPGEPHPLEAYAQLAVELAPEPRRPVRD
;
A
#
# COMPACT_ATOMS: atom_id res chain seq x y z
N MET A 1 -32.21 0.32 -9.35
CA MET A 1 -32.51 -0.96 -8.68
C MET A 1 -31.21 -1.51 -8.09
N HIS A 2 -30.81 -1.08 -6.89
CA HIS A 2 -29.68 -1.61 -6.11
C HIS A 2 -29.88 -1.38 -4.58
N ASP A 3 -31.12 -1.26 -4.10
CA ASP A 3 -31.37 -1.06 -2.65
C ASP A 3 -31.05 -2.31 -1.80
N SER A 4 -30.76 -3.46 -2.42
CA SER A 4 -30.42 -4.72 -1.74
C SER A 4 -28.92 -4.87 -1.44
N ALA A 5 -28.07 -3.92 -1.82
CA ALA A 5 -26.61 -4.03 -1.64
C ALA A 5 -26.09 -3.45 -0.32
N TYR A 6 -26.93 -2.72 0.41
CA TYR A 6 -26.55 -2.00 1.63
C TYR A 6 -27.51 -2.37 2.76
N ASP A 7 -26.99 -2.51 3.97
CA ASP A 7 -27.82 -2.72 5.15
C ASP A 7 -28.49 -1.41 5.59
N PHE A 8 -27.86 -0.28 5.27
CA PHE A 8 -28.41 1.04 5.55
C PHE A 8 -28.02 2.04 4.44
N LEU A 9 -29.00 2.79 3.95
CA LEU A 9 -28.85 3.69 2.80
C LEU A 9 -29.56 5.03 3.05
N THR A 10 -28.84 6.12 2.92
CA THR A 10 -29.37 7.50 3.02
C THR A 10 -29.11 8.28 1.73
N THR A 11 -29.35 9.58 1.74
CA THR A 11 -28.98 10.47 0.64
C THR A 11 -27.48 10.70 0.53
N SER A 12 -26.72 10.52 1.62
CA SER A 12 -25.27 10.80 1.69
C SER A 12 -24.42 9.57 1.98
N THR A 13 -24.99 8.51 2.56
CA THR A 13 -24.26 7.35 3.07
C THR A 13 -24.83 6.04 2.54
N ALA A 14 -23.96 5.12 2.16
CA ALA A 14 -24.30 3.73 1.86
C ALA A 14 -23.45 2.82 2.74
N MET A 15 -24.08 2.12 3.68
CA MET A 15 -23.41 1.38 4.74
C MET A 15 -23.62 -0.13 4.60
N VAL A 16 -22.55 -0.87 4.88
CA VAL A 16 -22.51 -2.33 4.93
C VAL A 16 -22.02 -2.77 6.30
N PHE A 17 -22.72 -3.71 6.93
CA PHE A 17 -22.28 -4.40 8.12
C PHE A 17 -21.50 -5.66 7.76
N CYS A 18 -20.32 -5.83 8.33
CA CYS A 18 -19.51 -7.03 8.16
C CYS A 18 -19.04 -7.55 9.52
N ASP A 19 -19.70 -8.61 10.00
CA ASP A 19 -19.40 -9.31 11.26
C ASP A 19 -18.42 -10.48 11.06
N GLN A 20 -17.49 -10.34 10.11
CA GLN A 20 -16.46 -11.35 9.88
C GLN A 20 -15.20 -10.99 10.70
N PRO A 21 -14.59 -11.94 11.43
CA PRO A 21 -13.33 -11.68 12.13
C PRO A 21 -12.23 -11.15 11.19
N VAL A 22 -12.25 -11.60 9.94
CA VAL A 22 -11.41 -11.09 8.86
C VAL A 22 -12.30 -10.68 7.69
N ALA A 23 -12.35 -9.39 7.39
CA ALA A 23 -13.03 -8.88 6.21
C ALA A 23 -12.01 -8.70 5.07
N ALA A 24 -12.33 -9.30 3.92
CA ALA A 24 -11.51 -9.31 2.73
C ALA A 24 -12.22 -8.64 1.55
N LEU A 25 -11.48 -8.19 0.52
CA LEU A 25 -12.06 -7.51 -0.64
C LEU A 25 -12.83 -8.51 -1.50
N SER A 26 -14.10 -8.73 -1.18
CA SER A 26 -14.99 -9.60 -1.96
C SER A 26 -15.55 -8.89 -3.20
N PRO A 27 -16.00 -9.64 -4.23
CA PRO A 27 -16.68 -9.05 -5.38
C PRO A 27 -17.91 -8.21 -4.99
N TRP A 28 -18.61 -8.61 -3.93
CA TRP A 28 -19.78 -7.89 -3.43
C TRP A 28 -19.39 -6.58 -2.76
N LEU A 29 -18.40 -6.56 -1.86
CA LEU A 29 -17.92 -5.32 -1.23
C LEU A 29 -17.37 -4.33 -2.26
N ALA A 30 -16.62 -4.82 -3.25
CA ALA A 30 -16.10 -3.98 -4.32
C ALA A 30 -17.23 -3.34 -5.15
N ARG A 31 -18.30 -4.09 -5.45
CA ARG A 31 -19.48 -3.58 -6.16
C ARG A 31 -20.30 -2.61 -5.32
N ALA A 32 -20.48 -2.90 -4.03
CA ALA A 32 -21.17 -2.01 -3.10
C ALA A 32 -20.42 -0.67 -2.97
N HIS A 33 -19.09 -0.70 -2.82
CA HIS A 33 -18.25 0.49 -2.85
C HIS A 33 -18.41 1.27 -4.16
N ALA A 34 -18.26 0.62 -5.31
CA ALA A 34 -18.37 1.28 -6.61
C ALA A 34 -19.75 1.93 -6.82
N GLY A 35 -20.83 1.23 -6.46
CA GLY A 35 -22.19 1.75 -6.56
C GLY A 35 -22.45 2.93 -5.62
N ALA A 36 -21.88 2.93 -4.42
CA ALA A 36 -21.98 4.05 -3.49
C ALA A 36 -21.34 5.30 -4.10
N VAL A 37 -20.10 5.18 -4.59
CA VAL A 37 -19.33 6.26 -5.21
C VAL A 37 -20.03 6.81 -6.46
N GLU A 38 -20.48 5.93 -7.36
CA GLU A 38 -21.21 6.33 -8.58
C GLU A 38 -22.48 7.12 -8.25
N SER A 39 -23.12 6.76 -7.14
CA SER A 39 -24.34 7.42 -6.67
C SER A 39 -24.09 8.70 -5.84
N GLY A 40 -22.84 9.16 -5.74
CA GLY A 40 -22.45 10.34 -4.97
C GLY A 40 -22.52 10.17 -3.45
N ARG A 41 -22.51 8.93 -2.96
CA ARG A 41 -22.57 8.60 -1.53
C ARG A 41 -21.21 8.18 -1.00
N ARG A 42 -21.00 8.41 0.29
CA ARG A 42 -19.89 7.82 1.02
C ARG A 42 -20.17 6.35 1.30
N PHE A 43 -19.22 5.48 0.97
CA PHE A 43 -19.28 4.07 1.35
C PHE A 43 -18.80 3.90 2.79
N VAL A 44 -19.57 3.22 3.63
CA VAL A 44 -19.17 2.91 5.02
C VAL A 44 -19.18 1.41 5.23
N LEU A 45 -18.02 0.85 5.59
CA LEU A 45 -17.93 -0.50 6.11
C LEU A 45 -17.95 -0.42 7.64
N LEU A 46 -18.95 -1.00 8.28
CA LEU A 46 -19.01 -1.12 9.73
C LEU A 46 -18.71 -2.55 10.17
N THR A 47 -17.74 -2.70 11.08
CA THR A 47 -17.33 -4.00 11.65
C THR A 47 -17.35 -3.97 13.17
N PRO A 48 -17.40 -5.11 13.88
CA PRO A 48 -16.97 -5.16 15.28
C PRO A 48 -15.51 -4.69 15.44
N SER A 49 -15.16 -4.07 16.58
CA SER A 49 -13.77 -3.66 16.89
C SER A 49 -12.77 -4.83 16.94
N ALA A 50 -13.26 -6.06 17.15
CA ALA A 50 -12.46 -7.28 17.08
C ALA A 50 -12.07 -7.70 15.64
N SER A 51 -12.71 -7.12 14.62
CA SER A 51 -12.47 -7.48 13.22
C SER A 51 -11.17 -6.88 12.69
N SER A 52 -10.61 -7.50 11.66
CA SER A 52 -9.45 -6.98 10.94
C SER A 52 -9.66 -7.02 9.43
N LEU A 53 -9.01 -6.12 8.70
CA LEU A 53 -9.09 -6.04 7.25
C LEU A 53 -7.84 -6.60 6.59
N THR A 54 -8.02 -7.23 5.43
CA THR A 54 -6.91 -7.52 4.50
C THR A 54 -6.38 -6.22 3.88
N LEU A 55 -5.16 -6.24 3.33
CA LEU A 55 -4.60 -5.08 2.62
C LEU A 55 -5.52 -4.60 1.47
N PRO A 56 -6.02 -5.47 0.56
CA PRO A 56 -6.86 -5.01 -0.55
C PRO A 56 -8.12 -4.27 -0.11
N LEU A 57 -8.78 -4.74 0.96
CA LEU A 57 -9.95 -4.06 1.50
C LEU A 57 -9.56 -2.77 2.21
N SER A 58 -8.49 -2.79 3.01
CA SER A 58 -7.98 -1.60 3.71
C SER A 58 -7.69 -0.45 2.74
N ALA A 59 -7.12 -0.76 1.59
CA ALA A 59 -6.72 0.22 0.60
C ALA A 59 -7.92 0.82 -0.19
N LEU A 60 -9.16 0.35 0.01
CA LEU A 60 -10.37 1.07 -0.45
C LEU A 60 -10.64 2.33 0.37
N PHE A 61 -10.15 2.38 1.61
CA PHE A 61 -10.37 3.48 2.54
C PHE A 61 -9.28 4.56 2.45
N ASP A 62 -8.42 4.48 1.43
CA ASP A 62 -7.48 5.54 1.10
C ASP A 62 -8.25 6.66 0.39
N GLY A 63 -8.46 7.78 1.09
CA GLY A 63 -9.17 8.97 0.57
C GLY A 63 -10.52 9.21 1.23
N ASP A 64 -11.33 10.09 0.64
CA ASP A 64 -12.54 10.62 1.30
C ASP A 64 -13.84 9.87 0.95
N SER A 65 -13.83 9.05 -0.11
CA SER A 65 -15.04 8.39 -0.65
C SER A 65 -15.53 7.20 0.17
N ALA A 66 -14.69 6.68 1.06
CA ALA A 66 -15.01 5.53 1.88
C ALA A 66 -14.51 5.71 3.33
N SER A 67 -15.18 5.04 4.26
CA SER A 67 -14.75 4.99 5.66
C SER A 67 -14.92 3.59 6.23
N TRP A 68 -13.93 3.17 7.02
CA TRP A 68 -14.03 1.98 7.86
C TRP A 68 -14.35 2.41 9.28
N MET A 69 -15.50 1.96 9.75
CA MET A 69 -16.01 2.23 11.08
C MET A 69 -16.01 0.94 11.88
N ALA A 70 -15.82 1.06 13.19
CA ALA A 70 -15.92 -0.06 14.11
C ALA A 70 -16.95 0.23 15.21
N THR A 71 -17.67 -0.81 15.64
CA THR A 71 -18.48 -0.78 16.85
C THR A 71 -17.61 -1.11 18.06
N GLY A 72 -17.60 -0.22 19.04
CA GLY A 72 -16.93 -0.40 20.31
C GLY A 72 -17.70 -1.31 21.26
N SER A 73 -17.03 -1.78 22.29
CA SER A 73 -17.59 -2.59 23.38
C SER A 73 -18.71 -1.88 24.17
N ASP A 74 -18.71 -0.54 24.15
CA ASP A 74 -19.72 0.34 24.73
C ASP A 74 -20.94 0.57 23.81
N GLY A 75 -20.94 -0.02 22.60
CA GLY A 75 -21.97 0.19 21.58
C GLY A 75 -21.80 1.48 20.77
N GLY A 76 -20.73 2.25 21.01
CA GLY A 76 -20.37 3.43 20.23
C GLY A 76 -19.75 3.08 18.88
N PHE A 77 -19.58 4.10 18.03
CA PHE A 77 -18.89 3.96 16.74
C PHE A 77 -17.59 4.75 16.76
N PHE A 78 -16.58 4.28 16.05
CA PHE A 78 -15.38 5.05 15.80
C PHE A 78 -14.81 4.75 14.42
N ASP A 79 -14.08 5.72 13.87
CA ASP A 79 -13.32 5.51 12.65
C ASP A 79 -12.14 4.59 12.96
N ALA A 80 -12.11 3.41 12.34
CA ALA A 80 -11.14 2.36 12.65
C ALA A 80 -9.72 2.65 12.11
N VAL A 81 -9.55 3.71 11.33
CA VAL A 81 -8.26 4.19 10.82
C VAL A 81 -7.64 5.20 11.78
N THR A 82 -8.44 6.12 12.30
CA THR A 82 -7.99 7.28 13.10
C THR A 82 -8.30 7.17 14.59
N GLY A 83 -9.22 6.28 14.97
CA GLY A 83 -9.74 6.13 16.32
C GLY A 83 -10.78 7.17 16.74
N GLN A 84 -11.11 8.13 15.86
CA GLN A 84 -12.03 9.21 16.19
C GLN A 84 -13.43 8.66 16.43
N ALA A 85 -13.94 8.85 17.64
CA ALA A 85 -15.30 8.46 18.00
C ALA A 85 -16.32 9.22 17.14
N GLN A 86 -17.41 8.53 16.79
CA GLN A 86 -18.44 9.02 15.88
C GLN A 86 -19.82 8.94 16.53
N THR A 87 -20.67 9.92 16.22
CA THR A 87 -22.10 9.90 16.54
C THR A 87 -22.92 9.81 15.26
N TRP A 88 -24.06 9.15 15.33
CA TRP A 88 -25.00 9.05 14.22
C TRP A 88 -26.03 10.18 14.29
N ASP A 89 -26.14 10.98 13.23
CA ASP A 89 -27.08 12.11 13.15
C ASP A 89 -28.41 11.78 12.43
N GLY A 90 -28.59 10.53 11.99
CA GLY A 90 -29.73 10.12 11.16
C GLY A 90 -29.43 10.02 9.66
N GLY A 91 -28.32 10.60 9.20
CA GLY A 91 -27.90 10.60 7.79
C GLY A 91 -26.45 10.19 7.55
N THR A 92 -25.54 10.57 8.45
CA THR A 92 -24.11 10.32 8.38
C THR A 92 -23.50 10.15 9.78
N LEU A 93 -22.28 9.62 9.82
CA LEU A 93 -21.44 9.61 11.02
C LEU A 93 -20.71 10.95 11.13
N GLN A 94 -20.71 11.52 12.34
CA GLN A 94 -20.07 12.80 12.65
C GLN A 94 -19.04 12.64 13.76
N PRO A 95 -17.87 13.30 13.66
CA PRO A 95 -16.87 13.31 14.72
C PRO A 95 -17.41 13.79 16.07
N ALA A 96 -17.18 13.01 17.12
CA ALA A 96 -17.54 13.35 18.51
C ALA A 96 -16.45 14.18 19.24
N GLY A 97 -15.27 14.34 18.62
CA GLY A 97 -14.14 15.08 19.20
C GLY A 97 -13.32 14.31 20.24
N THR A 98 -13.61 13.02 20.46
CA THR A 98 -12.86 12.12 21.34
C THR A 98 -12.24 10.97 20.54
N VAL A 99 -11.29 10.25 21.15
CA VAL A 99 -10.75 9.00 20.63
C VAL A 99 -11.39 7.85 21.40
N ALA A 100 -11.79 6.78 20.72
CA ALA A 100 -12.40 5.62 21.35
C ALA A 100 -11.39 4.81 22.17
N ASP A 101 -11.80 4.37 23.37
CA ASP A 101 -10.96 3.57 24.26
C ASP A 101 -10.58 2.22 23.62
N ASP A 102 -11.53 1.56 22.95
CA ASP A 102 -11.29 0.32 22.19
C ASP A 102 -10.18 0.49 21.13
N PHE A 103 -10.04 1.67 20.52
CA PHE A 103 -8.97 1.95 19.57
C PHE A 103 -7.61 2.07 20.26
N LEU A 104 -7.58 2.62 21.49
CA LEU A 104 -6.37 2.78 22.30
C LEU A 104 -5.97 1.50 23.05
N ALA A 105 -6.87 0.52 23.14
CA ALA A 105 -6.64 -0.80 23.73
C ALA A 105 -5.72 -1.68 22.86
N ALA A 106 -4.51 -1.18 22.58
CA ALA A 106 -3.52 -1.87 21.79
C ALA A 106 -2.89 -3.04 22.57
N GLU A 107 -3.17 -4.26 22.15
CA GLU A 107 -2.38 -5.41 22.59
C GLU A 107 -0.96 -5.32 22.02
N ARG A 108 0.05 -5.54 22.87
CA ARG A 108 1.43 -5.74 22.39
C ARG A 108 1.49 -7.05 21.60
N SER A 109 1.30 -6.97 20.29
CA SER A 109 1.54 -8.07 19.38
C SER A 109 3.02 -8.06 18.97
N PRO A 110 3.76 -9.18 19.11
CA PRO A 110 5.12 -9.30 18.58
C PRO A 110 5.14 -9.45 17.04
N SER A 111 3.98 -9.37 16.38
CA SER A 111 3.89 -9.52 14.92
C SER A 111 4.42 -8.27 14.24
N ALA A 112 5.32 -8.50 13.27
CA ALA A 112 5.94 -7.46 12.48
C ALA A 112 5.75 -7.73 10.99
N TYR A 113 5.87 -6.68 10.19
CA TYR A 113 5.71 -6.75 8.75
C TYR A 113 6.59 -5.72 8.05
N PHE A 114 6.94 -6.02 6.80
CA PHE A 114 7.41 -5.03 5.85
C PHE A 114 6.22 -4.46 5.09
N HIS A 115 6.20 -3.13 4.95
CA HIS A 115 5.28 -2.40 4.09
C HIS A 115 6.11 -1.78 2.97
N VAL A 116 5.89 -2.25 1.75
CA VAL A 116 6.60 -1.74 0.57
C VAL A 116 5.63 -1.02 -0.33
N ARG A 117 5.99 0.21 -0.71
CA ARG A 117 5.29 0.98 -1.74
C ARG A 117 6.30 1.32 -2.81
N ALA A 118 6.08 0.85 -4.03
CA ALA A 118 7.00 1.05 -5.14
C ALA A 118 6.25 1.30 -6.44
N GLY A 119 6.85 2.03 -7.37
CA GLY A 119 6.24 2.33 -8.65
C GLY A 119 7.27 2.41 -9.76
N VAL A 120 6.84 2.04 -10.96
CA VAL A 120 7.61 2.15 -12.20
C VAL A 120 6.78 2.81 -13.29
N LEU A 121 7.45 3.51 -14.20
CA LEU A 121 6.84 3.99 -15.44
C LEU A 121 7.38 3.15 -16.60
N HIS A 122 6.53 2.30 -17.15
CA HIS A 122 6.82 1.57 -18.38
C HIS A 122 6.63 2.50 -19.58
N PRO A 123 7.44 2.36 -20.65
CA PRO A 123 7.15 3.03 -21.92
C PRO A 123 5.77 2.58 -22.44
N ALA A 124 5.05 3.44 -23.15
CA ALA A 124 3.82 3.05 -23.84
C ALA A 124 4.16 2.36 -25.17
N SER A 125 4.36 1.03 -25.14
CA SER A 125 4.73 0.20 -26.29
C SER A 125 3.85 -1.05 -26.36
N LEU A 126 3.75 -1.67 -27.54
CA LEU A 126 3.17 -3.02 -27.68
C LEU A 126 4.02 -4.09 -26.96
N SER A 127 5.29 -3.78 -26.69
CA SER A 127 6.20 -4.62 -25.92
C SER A 127 6.12 -4.40 -24.41
N THR A 128 5.26 -3.49 -23.92
CA THR A 128 5.08 -3.25 -22.48
C THR A 128 4.59 -4.52 -21.79
N ARG A 129 5.19 -4.85 -20.65
CA ARG A 129 4.84 -6.01 -19.83
C ARG A 129 4.61 -5.54 -18.40
N ALA A 130 3.35 -5.48 -18.00
CA ALA A 130 2.99 -5.22 -16.61
C ALA A 130 3.19 -6.51 -15.79
N GLY A 131 3.52 -6.38 -14.50
CA GLY A 131 3.71 -7.50 -13.59
C GLY A 131 5.18 -7.91 -13.41
N THR A 132 6.07 -7.69 -14.38
CA THR A 132 7.50 -7.95 -14.19
C THR A 132 8.09 -7.09 -13.07
N PHE A 133 7.61 -5.86 -12.90
CA PHE A 133 8.04 -5.03 -11.77
C PHE A 133 7.53 -5.58 -10.43
N THR A 134 6.27 -6.01 -10.39
CA THR A 134 5.69 -6.73 -9.25
C THR A 134 6.53 -7.96 -8.85
N GLU A 135 6.98 -8.79 -9.81
CA GLU A 135 7.87 -9.92 -9.51
C GLU A 135 9.15 -9.49 -8.79
N ARG A 136 9.79 -8.41 -9.27
CA ARG A 136 11.02 -7.89 -8.65
C ARG A 136 10.78 -7.34 -7.25
N VAL A 137 9.63 -6.73 -6.99
CA VAL A 137 9.26 -6.28 -5.64
C VAL A 137 9.07 -7.48 -4.70
N PHE A 138 8.35 -8.51 -5.15
CA PHE A 138 8.16 -9.73 -4.37
C PHE A 138 9.50 -10.45 -4.10
N GLU A 139 10.33 -10.64 -5.12
CA GLU A 139 11.65 -11.27 -4.97
C GLU A 139 12.56 -10.50 -4.01
N ALA A 140 12.58 -9.16 -4.10
CA ALA A 140 13.43 -8.33 -3.26
C ALA A 140 13.04 -8.35 -1.77
N VAL A 141 11.76 -8.59 -1.47
CA VAL A 141 11.22 -8.52 -0.10
C VAL A 141 11.03 -9.90 0.52
N THR A 142 10.61 -10.87 -0.29
CA THR A 142 10.22 -12.21 0.17
C THR A 142 11.15 -13.32 -0.33
N GLY A 143 12.06 -13.02 -1.27
CA GLY A 143 12.95 -14.00 -1.89
C GLY A 143 12.26 -14.94 -2.89
N SER A 144 10.97 -14.74 -3.19
CA SER A 144 10.19 -15.57 -4.12
C SER A 144 9.31 -14.70 -5.02
N SER A 145 8.97 -15.21 -6.19
CA SER A 145 7.96 -14.60 -7.07
C SER A 145 6.55 -14.77 -6.48
N PRO A 146 5.55 -14.00 -6.95
CA PRO A 146 4.16 -14.21 -6.54
C PRO A 146 3.64 -15.59 -6.98
N VAL A 147 2.55 -16.03 -6.35
CA VAL A 147 1.93 -17.35 -6.59
C VAL A 147 0.55 -17.26 -7.22
N GLY A 148 -0.14 -16.12 -7.06
CA GLY A 148 -1.48 -15.94 -7.61
C GLY A 148 -1.90 -14.49 -7.70
N TRP A 149 -2.92 -14.22 -8.50
CA TRP A 149 -3.51 -12.89 -8.67
C TRP A 149 -5.00 -12.96 -8.98
N GLY A 150 -5.70 -11.85 -8.76
CA GLY A 150 -7.12 -11.75 -9.04
C GLY A 150 -7.66 -10.34 -8.81
N LEU A 151 -8.94 -10.14 -9.11
CA LEU A 151 -9.61 -8.85 -8.85
C LEU A 151 -10.00 -8.67 -7.38
N TYR A 152 -10.22 -9.79 -6.70
CA TYR A 152 -10.83 -9.89 -5.39
C TYR A 152 -10.14 -10.99 -4.59
N GLU A 153 -10.51 -11.12 -3.33
CA GLU A 153 -10.11 -12.20 -2.45
C GLU A 153 -11.24 -13.25 -2.32
N PRO A 154 -10.91 -14.56 -2.32
CA PRO A 154 -9.61 -15.14 -2.64
C PRO A 154 -9.26 -14.96 -4.13
N VAL A 155 -7.96 -14.91 -4.44
CA VAL A 155 -7.50 -14.81 -5.83
C VAL A 155 -7.83 -16.09 -6.60
N SER A 156 -8.18 -15.95 -7.89
CA SER A 156 -8.61 -17.06 -8.74
C SER A 156 -7.53 -17.58 -9.69
N GLU A 157 -6.55 -16.74 -10.03
CA GLU A 157 -5.54 -17.07 -11.04
C GLU A 157 -4.22 -17.45 -10.38
N THR A 158 -3.53 -18.43 -10.96
CA THR A 158 -2.12 -18.69 -10.65
C THR A 158 -1.24 -17.58 -11.23
N TRP A 159 -0.09 -17.31 -10.62
CA TRP A 159 0.83 -16.31 -11.15
C TRP A 159 1.36 -16.71 -12.52
N ASP A 160 1.07 -15.87 -13.50
CA ASP A 160 1.67 -15.85 -14.83
C ASP A 160 1.74 -14.37 -15.25
N ALA A 161 2.96 -13.83 -15.33
CA ALA A 161 3.19 -12.44 -15.68
C ALA A 161 2.67 -12.08 -17.07
N ALA A 162 2.63 -13.02 -18.02
CA ALA A 162 2.06 -12.78 -19.35
C ALA A 162 0.54 -12.65 -19.26
N ALA A 163 -0.14 -13.57 -18.57
CA ALA A 163 -1.59 -13.52 -18.37
C ALA A 163 -2.01 -12.25 -17.59
N PHE A 164 -1.26 -11.88 -16.55
CA PHE A 164 -1.44 -10.64 -15.80
C PHE A 164 -1.31 -9.41 -16.72
N SER A 165 -0.25 -9.37 -17.54
CA SER A 165 -0.02 -8.26 -18.47
C SER A 165 -1.13 -8.16 -19.53
N ASP A 166 -1.59 -9.30 -20.07
CA ASP A 166 -2.64 -9.36 -21.09
C ASP A 166 -3.98 -8.88 -20.53
N TYR A 167 -4.31 -9.25 -19.28
CA TYR A 167 -5.49 -8.73 -18.58
C TYR A 167 -5.44 -7.20 -18.46
N CYS A 168 -4.32 -6.65 -17.96
CA CYS A 168 -4.13 -5.22 -17.82
C CYS A 168 -4.20 -4.50 -19.19
N TYR A 169 -3.63 -5.10 -20.24
CA TYR A 169 -3.67 -4.56 -21.59
C TYR A 169 -5.10 -4.52 -22.15
N GLY A 170 -5.88 -5.60 -21.99
CA GLY A 170 -7.27 -5.68 -22.46
C GLY A 170 -8.23 -4.70 -21.76
N ARG A 171 -7.89 -4.27 -20.54
CA ARG A 171 -8.65 -3.26 -19.78
C ARG A 171 -8.30 -1.82 -20.17
N ALA A 172 -7.13 -1.57 -20.76
CA ALA A 172 -6.69 -0.23 -21.10
C ALA A 172 -7.69 0.48 -22.05
N PRO A 173 -8.00 1.77 -21.83
CA PRO A 173 -7.34 2.71 -20.93
C PRO A 173 -7.88 2.70 -19.48
N LEU A 174 -8.86 1.86 -19.13
CA LEU A 174 -9.34 1.78 -17.75
C LEU A 174 -8.24 1.20 -16.85
N PRO A 175 -8.03 1.74 -15.63
CA PRO A 175 -7.07 1.18 -14.71
C PRO A 175 -7.47 -0.23 -14.28
N SER A 176 -6.46 -1.02 -13.95
CA SER A 176 -6.60 -2.34 -13.33
C SER A 176 -6.05 -2.26 -11.92
N ARG A 177 -6.85 -2.64 -10.93
CA ARG A 177 -6.45 -2.79 -9.53
C ARG A 177 -6.62 -4.25 -9.15
N LEU A 178 -5.51 -4.90 -8.84
CA LEU A 178 -5.42 -6.36 -8.72
C LEU A 178 -4.84 -6.73 -7.37
N VAL A 179 -5.34 -7.81 -6.80
CA VAL A 179 -4.78 -8.48 -5.63
C VAL A 179 -3.74 -9.47 -6.10
N VAL A 180 -2.56 -9.46 -5.49
CA VAL A 180 -1.46 -10.39 -5.79
C VAL A 180 -1.01 -11.05 -4.50
N LEU A 181 -0.88 -12.37 -4.50
CA LEU A 181 -0.45 -13.16 -3.35
C LEU A 181 0.95 -13.74 -3.59
N GLY A 182 1.74 -13.80 -2.52
CA GLY A 182 2.98 -14.59 -2.49
C GLY A 182 2.83 -15.88 -1.72
N SER A 183 3.89 -16.69 -1.71
CA SER A 183 3.89 -17.98 -1.04
C SER A 183 3.58 -17.86 0.46
N ALA A 184 2.70 -18.73 0.95
CA ALA A 184 2.43 -18.87 2.38
C ALA A 184 3.55 -19.65 3.10
N PRO A 185 3.68 -19.53 4.44
CA PRO A 185 4.52 -20.42 5.22
C PRO A 185 4.08 -21.87 5.04
N GLY A 186 5.02 -22.77 4.77
CA GLY A 186 4.77 -24.22 4.79
C GLY A 186 4.27 -24.84 3.48
N ALA A 187 4.26 -24.10 2.37
CA ALA A 187 4.12 -24.72 1.05
C ALA A 187 5.31 -25.66 0.75
N PRO A 188 5.10 -26.85 0.15
CA PRO A 188 6.19 -27.75 -0.22
C PRO A 188 7.17 -27.04 -1.17
N GLY A 189 8.44 -26.89 -0.76
CA GLY A 189 9.49 -26.25 -1.56
C GLY A 189 9.96 -24.87 -1.07
N SER A 190 9.36 -24.28 -0.02
CA SER A 190 9.86 -23.01 0.55
C SER A 190 10.97 -23.22 1.60
N PRO A 191 12.18 -22.67 1.40
CA PRO A 191 13.19 -22.62 2.45
C PRO A 191 12.82 -21.52 3.46
N GLY A 192 12.25 -21.92 4.60
CA GLY A 192 12.35 -21.18 5.88
C GLY A 192 11.51 -19.92 6.08
N LEU A 193 10.49 -20.04 6.95
CA LEU A 193 10.20 -19.10 8.05
C LEU A 193 9.95 -17.60 7.70
N ALA A 194 8.94 -17.30 6.87
CA ALA A 194 8.24 -15.99 6.87
C ALA A 194 6.73 -16.17 6.61
N ALA A 195 5.90 -15.42 7.36
CA ALA A 195 4.44 -15.27 7.16
C ALA A 195 4.15 -14.75 5.74
N GLY A 196 3.05 -15.20 5.12
CA GLY A 196 2.75 -14.98 3.69
C GLY A 196 2.75 -13.52 3.29
N SER A 197 2.63 -13.22 2.00
CA SER A 197 2.62 -11.84 1.50
C SER A 197 1.42 -11.55 0.60
N ILE A 198 0.95 -10.31 0.65
CA ILE A 198 -0.22 -9.83 -0.09
C ILE A 198 0.05 -8.42 -0.61
N ALA A 199 -0.33 -8.17 -1.86
CA ALA A 199 -0.16 -6.88 -2.49
C ALA A 199 -1.42 -6.41 -3.22
N VAL A 200 -1.52 -5.09 -3.34
CA VAL A 200 -2.40 -4.41 -4.28
C VAL A 200 -1.52 -3.84 -5.39
N VAL A 201 -1.80 -4.22 -6.63
CA VAL A 201 -1.11 -3.72 -7.81
C VAL A 201 -2.08 -2.90 -8.64
N THR A 202 -1.69 -1.67 -8.93
CA THR A 202 -2.44 -0.77 -9.81
C THR A 202 -1.66 -0.55 -11.09
N VAL A 203 -2.30 -0.84 -12.23
CA VAL A 203 -1.77 -0.58 -13.57
C VAL A 203 -2.65 0.44 -14.27
N GLU A 204 -2.08 1.58 -14.64
CA GLU A 204 -2.80 2.69 -15.25
C GLU A 204 -2.05 3.22 -16.49
N ARG A 205 -2.80 3.47 -17.57
CA ARG A 205 -2.27 4.16 -18.74
C ARG A 205 -2.35 5.67 -18.53
N THR A 206 -1.20 6.31 -18.56
CA THR A 206 -1.06 7.77 -18.50
C THR A 206 -0.61 8.33 -19.86
N ARG A 207 -0.50 9.65 -19.97
CA ARG A 207 0.05 10.30 -21.17
C ARG A 207 1.54 9.99 -21.39
N SER A 208 2.27 9.66 -20.33
CA SER A 208 3.73 9.45 -20.37
C SER A 208 4.13 7.98 -20.47
N GLY A 209 3.19 7.04 -20.33
CA GLY A 209 3.49 5.62 -20.29
C GLY A 209 2.45 4.83 -19.52
N VAL A 210 2.80 3.61 -19.11
CA VAL A 210 1.99 2.78 -18.22
C VAL A 210 2.63 2.79 -16.85
N VAL A 211 1.90 3.29 -15.84
CA VAL A 211 2.35 3.27 -14.45
C VAL A 211 1.93 1.94 -13.84
N GLU A 212 2.88 1.22 -13.25
CA GLU A 212 2.62 0.07 -12.40
C GLU A 212 3.07 0.42 -10.97
N SER A 213 2.12 0.40 -10.04
CA SER A 213 2.33 0.70 -8.63
C SER A 213 2.01 -0.52 -7.78
N VAL A 214 2.88 -0.85 -6.85
CA VAL A 214 2.78 -2.01 -5.96
C VAL A 214 2.76 -1.53 -4.52
N GLU A 215 1.75 -1.93 -3.78
CA GLU A 215 1.70 -1.85 -2.32
C GLU A 215 1.68 -3.27 -1.76
N LEU A 216 2.71 -3.65 -1.01
CA LEU A 216 2.94 -5.01 -0.53
C LEU A 216 3.06 -5.01 1.00
N LEU A 217 2.36 -5.94 1.65
CA LEU A 217 2.65 -6.37 3.01
C LEU A 217 3.30 -7.75 2.96
N ALA A 218 4.39 -7.91 3.71
CA ALA A 218 5.08 -9.19 3.88
C ALA A 218 5.42 -9.42 5.35
N GLY A 219 5.28 -10.66 5.83
CA GLY A 219 5.65 -11.01 7.19
C GLY A 219 7.12 -10.71 7.50
N ALA A 220 7.39 -10.08 8.64
CA ALA A 220 8.73 -9.79 9.10
C ALA A 220 8.96 -10.31 10.52
N ARG A 221 10.22 -10.54 10.87
CA ARG A 221 10.65 -10.90 12.23
C ARG A 221 11.35 -9.77 12.95
N ALA A 222 12.09 -8.99 12.20
CA ALA A 222 12.88 -7.86 12.65
C ALA A 222 13.05 -6.89 11.47
N PRO A 223 13.43 -5.63 11.72
CA PRO A 223 13.90 -4.74 10.67
C PRO A 223 15.07 -5.36 9.89
N LEU A 224 15.21 -5.01 8.61
CA LEU A 224 16.42 -5.36 7.86
C LEU A 224 17.63 -4.61 8.42
N ASP A 225 18.79 -5.26 8.39
CA ASP A 225 20.07 -4.60 8.64
C ASP A 225 20.51 -3.76 7.41
N ASP A 226 21.61 -3.02 7.56
CA ASP A 226 22.14 -2.16 6.50
C ASP A 226 22.40 -2.92 5.18
N ALA A 227 22.88 -4.17 5.27
CA ALA A 227 23.16 -5.00 4.10
C ALA A 227 21.86 -5.44 3.39
N GLY A 228 20.82 -5.81 4.14
CA GLY A 228 19.50 -6.11 3.62
C GLY A 228 18.85 -4.90 2.96
N LEU A 229 18.92 -3.73 3.61
CA LEU A 229 18.42 -2.48 3.03
C LEU A 229 19.15 -2.12 1.74
N ASP A 230 20.48 -2.27 1.71
CA ASP A 230 21.29 -2.03 0.52
C ASP A 230 20.98 -3.02 -0.62
N THR A 231 20.66 -4.27 -0.28
CA THR A 231 20.22 -5.29 -1.24
C THR A 231 18.87 -4.93 -1.86
N PHE A 232 17.91 -4.50 -1.04
CA PHE A 232 16.62 -3.99 -1.50
C PHE A 232 16.77 -2.80 -2.45
N LEU A 233 17.56 -1.78 -2.06
CA LEU A 233 17.81 -0.60 -2.88
C LEU A 233 18.44 -0.96 -4.23
N ALA A 234 19.42 -1.88 -4.24
CA ALA A 234 20.04 -2.35 -5.47
C ALA A 234 19.05 -3.13 -6.35
N ALA A 235 18.15 -3.93 -5.76
CA ALA A 235 17.10 -4.62 -6.50
C ALA A 235 16.11 -3.65 -7.15
N MET A 236 15.64 -2.64 -6.41
CA MET A 236 14.72 -1.62 -6.93
C MET A 236 15.34 -0.76 -8.03
N HIS A 237 16.62 -0.44 -7.91
CA HIS A 237 17.37 0.24 -8.98
C HIS A 237 17.42 -0.61 -10.27
N ARG A 238 17.75 -1.90 -10.16
CA ARG A 238 17.77 -2.82 -11.31
C ARG A 238 16.40 -3.00 -11.94
N ALA A 239 15.34 -3.01 -11.10
CA ALA A 239 13.95 -3.04 -11.52
C ALA A 239 13.46 -1.71 -12.12
N ARG A 240 14.31 -0.68 -12.20
CA ARG A 240 13.99 0.65 -12.74
C ARG A 240 12.85 1.34 -11.99
N ALA A 241 12.74 1.10 -10.68
CA ALA A 241 11.75 1.77 -9.85
C ALA A 241 11.94 3.30 -9.97
N ARG A 242 10.84 4.00 -10.23
CA ARG A 242 10.76 5.46 -10.14
C ARG A 242 10.80 5.90 -8.68
N THR A 243 10.06 5.18 -7.83
CA THR A 243 10.10 5.31 -6.39
C THR A 243 9.97 3.94 -5.75
N ALA A 244 10.62 3.73 -4.62
CA ALA A 244 10.39 2.57 -3.75
C ALA A 244 10.67 2.95 -2.31
N VAL A 245 9.82 2.55 -1.38
CA VAL A 245 10.07 2.66 0.06
C VAL A 245 9.80 1.32 0.72
N LEU A 246 10.72 0.88 1.57
CA LEU A 246 10.55 -0.27 2.45
C LEU A 246 10.48 0.26 3.87
N ALA A 247 9.34 0.03 4.51
CA ALA A 247 9.07 0.40 5.89
C ALA A 247 8.85 -0.85 6.75
N TYR A 248 9.16 -0.74 8.04
CA TYR A 248 8.96 -1.78 9.03
C TYR A 248 7.83 -1.36 9.98
N GLY A 249 6.80 -2.21 10.11
CA GLY A 249 5.64 -1.96 10.94
C GLY A 249 5.39 -3.07 11.95
N LEU A 250 4.59 -2.74 12.97
CA LEU A 250 4.19 -3.64 14.04
C LEU A 250 2.65 -3.66 14.17
N GLY A 251 2.13 -4.69 14.84
CA GLY A 251 0.73 -4.71 15.27
C GLY A 251 -0.25 -5.37 14.29
N TYR A 252 0.20 -5.70 13.07
CA TYR A 252 -0.59 -6.47 12.11
C TYR A 252 -0.32 -7.96 12.35
N ARG A 253 -1.33 -8.67 12.83
CA ARG A 253 -1.28 -10.13 12.96
C ARG A 253 -1.71 -10.72 11.62
N ASP A 254 -0.95 -11.68 11.09
CA ASP A 254 -1.22 -12.31 9.79
C ASP A 254 -1.41 -11.32 8.63
N LEU A 255 -0.71 -10.17 8.70
CA LEU A 255 -0.83 -9.03 7.78
C LEU A 255 -2.20 -8.35 7.72
N LEU A 256 -3.04 -8.59 8.73
CA LEU A 256 -4.35 -7.97 8.83
C LEU A 256 -4.26 -6.67 9.63
N ARG A 257 -4.88 -5.63 9.09
CA ARG A 257 -5.02 -4.34 9.76
C ARG A 257 -6.16 -4.41 10.77
N PRO A 258 -5.90 -4.24 12.07
CA PRO A 258 -6.95 -4.27 13.09
C PRO A 258 -7.61 -2.89 13.28
N ALA A 259 -8.82 -2.86 13.84
CA ALA A 259 -9.54 -1.63 14.19
C ALA A 259 -9.00 -0.97 15.49
N ARG A 260 -7.68 -0.82 15.60
CA ARG A 260 -7.00 -0.27 16.78
C ARG A 260 -5.71 0.45 16.40
N PHE A 261 -5.16 1.21 17.32
CA PHE A 261 -3.90 1.90 17.13
C PHE A 261 -2.73 0.91 16.99
N THR A 262 -2.09 0.89 15.82
CA THR A 262 -0.89 0.09 15.53
C THR A 262 0.36 0.94 15.33
N GLY A 263 0.25 2.27 15.46
CA GLY A 263 1.25 3.19 14.93
C GLY A 263 1.33 3.13 13.41
N THR A 264 2.46 3.57 12.84
CA THR A 264 2.72 3.57 11.40
C THR A 264 4.02 2.86 11.08
N ALA A 265 4.12 2.26 9.89
CA ALA A 265 5.34 1.62 9.45
C ALA A 265 6.44 2.67 9.24
N VAL A 266 7.61 2.44 9.84
CA VAL A 266 8.73 3.38 9.83
C VAL A 266 9.64 3.04 8.64
N PRO A 267 9.94 3.99 7.72
CA PRO A 267 10.85 3.75 6.61
C PRO A 267 12.22 3.28 7.09
N GLY A 268 12.72 2.19 6.51
CA GLY A 268 14.11 1.74 6.66
C GLY A 268 14.96 2.10 5.44
N ALA A 269 14.36 2.06 4.24
CA ALA A 269 15.03 2.51 3.02
C ALA A 269 14.06 3.14 2.02
N ALA A 270 14.55 4.11 1.25
CA ALA A 270 13.85 4.68 0.12
C ALA A 270 14.76 4.82 -1.11
N LEU A 271 14.22 4.55 -2.29
CA LEU A 271 14.87 4.76 -3.58
C LEU A 271 14.08 5.76 -4.40
N PHE A 272 14.81 6.72 -4.96
CA PHE A 272 14.33 7.66 -5.97
C PHE A 272 15.05 7.36 -7.28
N GLY A 273 14.27 7.01 -8.30
CA GLY A 273 14.75 6.59 -9.61
C GLY A 273 15.47 7.72 -10.37
N PRO A 274 16.06 7.41 -11.54
CA PRO A 274 16.78 8.41 -12.34
C PRO A 274 15.95 9.65 -12.70
N GLU A 275 14.63 9.51 -12.80
CA GLU A 275 13.71 10.61 -13.07
C GLU A 275 13.69 11.66 -11.96
N ALA A 276 13.91 11.27 -10.71
CA ALA A 276 14.00 12.20 -9.58
C ALA A 276 15.29 13.04 -9.62
N LEU A 277 16.32 12.52 -10.29
CA LEU A 277 17.58 13.23 -10.53
C LEU A 277 17.60 14.00 -11.86
N ALA A 278 16.56 13.86 -12.69
CA ALA A 278 16.50 14.54 -13.97
C ALA A 278 16.50 16.08 -13.77
N GLY A 279 17.44 16.75 -14.42
CA GLY A 279 17.58 18.22 -14.32
C GLY A 279 18.26 18.72 -13.05
N ARG A 280 18.75 17.84 -12.16
CA ARG A 280 19.54 18.22 -10.98
C ARG A 280 20.88 17.46 -10.92
N PRO A 281 21.99 18.12 -10.51
CA PRO A 281 23.25 17.43 -10.29
C PRO A 281 23.10 16.38 -9.18
N ALA A 282 23.63 15.17 -9.41
CA ALA A 282 23.54 14.08 -8.44
C ALA A 282 24.22 14.42 -7.10
N SER A 283 25.25 15.28 -7.11
CA SER A 283 25.90 15.81 -5.90
C SER A 283 24.96 16.67 -5.06
N SER A 284 24.07 17.46 -5.69
CA SER A 284 23.08 18.27 -4.98
C SER A 284 22.05 17.38 -4.29
N ALA A 285 21.57 16.33 -4.96
CA ALA A 285 20.62 15.39 -4.39
C ALA A 285 21.22 14.61 -3.20
N LEU A 286 22.49 14.19 -3.30
CA LEU A 286 23.22 13.60 -2.17
C LEU A 286 23.33 14.56 -0.99
N ALA A 287 23.63 15.83 -1.25
CA ALA A 287 23.78 16.84 -0.20
C ALA A 287 22.45 17.10 0.54
N SER A 288 21.32 17.23 -0.19
CA SER A 288 19.99 17.39 0.40
C SER A 288 19.60 16.18 1.26
N ALA A 289 19.92 14.98 0.81
CA ALA A 289 19.45 13.75 1.44
C ALA A 289 20.30 13.30 2.64
N GLY A 290 21.52 13.82 2.78
CA GLY A 290 22.35 13.64 3.97
C GLY A 290 23.25 12.39 3.95
N PRO A 291 23.91 12.06 5.07
CA PRO A 291 25.05 11.13 5.12
C PRO A 291 24.70 9.65 4.90
N ARG A 292 23.41 9.27 5.02
CA ARG A 292 22.92 7.92 4.74
C ARG A 292 22.45 7.74 3.28
N ALA A 293 22.67 8.75 2.45
CA ALA A 293 22.39 8.72 1.02
C ALA A 293 23.53 8.07 0.23
N LYS A 294 23.19 7.38 -0.86
CA LYS A 294 24.15 6.93 -1.86
C LYS A 294 23.56 6.98 -3.26
N LEU A 295 24.43 7.21 -4.24
CA LEU A 295 24.07 7.02 -5.65
C LEU A 295 24.25 5.55 -6.02
N ILE A 296 23.27 5.01 -6.73
CA ILE A 296 23.27 3.62 -7.21
C ILE A 296 23.24 3.65 -8.73
N GLY A 297 24.11 2.84 -9.35
CA GLY A 297 24.28 2.80 -10.81
C GLY A 297 25.24 3.86 -11.34
N THR A 298 25.25 4.03 -12.65
CA THR A 298 26.15 4.95 -13.37
C THR A 298 25.35 6.00 -14.15
N ALA A 299 25.92 7.18 -14.33
CA ALA A 299 25.29 8.25 -15.11
C ALA A 299 25.06 7.79 -16.56
N PRO A 300 23.95 8.19 -17.21
CA PRO A 300 22.88 9.06 -16.69
C PRO A 300 21.78 8.32 -15.91
N ALA A 301 21.86 7.00 -15.76
CA ALA A 301 20.84 6.19 -15.12
C ALA A 301 21.18 5.90 -13.65
N GLN A 302 21.38 6.95 -12.85
CA GLN A 302 21.64 6.82 -11.41
C GLN A 302 20.35 6.94 -10.61
N SER A 303 20.26 6.23 -9.50
CA SER A 303 19.20 6.42 -8.50
C SER A 303 19.80 6.94 -7.21
N LEU A 304 19.00 7.69 -6.44
CA LEU A 304 19.33 8.03 -5.06
C LEU A 304 18.74 6.99 -4.13
N GLY A 305 19.59 6.26 -3.41
CA GLY A 305 19.20 5.34 -2.35
C GLY A 305 19.43 5.96 -0.98
N MET A 306 18.44 5.86 -0.11
CA MET A 306 18.43 6.37 1.25
C MET A 306 18.24 5.25 2.25
N ARG A 307 19.03 5.27 3.31
CA ARG A 307 18.80 4.47 4.52
C ARG A 307 18.34 5.37 5.66
N TYR A 308 17.45 4.84 6.48
CA TYR A 308 16.95 5.50 7.68
C TYR A 308 17.30 4.65 8.89
N ALA A 309 17.53 5.30 10.03
CA ALA A 309 17.78 4.59 11.27
C ALA A 309 16.52 3.84 11.71
N SER A 310 16.70 2.60 12.17
CA SER A 310 15.63 1.79 12.77
C SER A 310 15.21 2.30 14.14
N GLU A 311 16.10 3.03 14.84
CA GLU A 311 15.86 3.66 16.13
C GLU A 311 16.03 5.18 16.06
N PRO A 312 15.32 5.96 16.91
CA PRO A 312 15.51 7.40 16.98
C PRO A 312 16.95 7.77 17.33
N VAL A 313 17.58 8.59 16.49
CA VAL A 313 18.92 9.12 16.74
C VAL A 313 18.79 10.55 17.29
N PRO A 314 19.37 10.87 18.45
CA PRO A 314 19.28 12.21 19.03
C PRO A 314 19.78 13.29 18.05
N GLY A 315 18.97 14.32 17.84
CA GLY A 315 19.29 15.44 16.94
C GLY A 315 19.01 15.18 15.46
N GLU A 316 18.57 13.98 15.08
CA GLU A 316 18.08 13.69 13.73
C GLU A 316 16.54 13.72 13.71
N PRO A 317 15.91 14.18 12.61
CA PRO A 317 14.47 14.08 12.43
C PRO A 317 14.04 12.61 12.44
N HIS A 318 12.80 12.35 12.87
CA HIS A 318 12.24 11.01 12.84
C HIS A 318 12.24 10.46 11.40
N PRO A 319 12.54 9.17 11.14
CA PRO A 319 12.61 8.60 9.80
C PRO A 319 11.41 8.92 8.89
N LEU A 320 10.20 8.93 9.45
CA LEU A 320 8.98 9.33 8.73
C LEU A 320 9.03 10.77 8.23
N GLU A 321 9.47 11.70 9.07
CA GLU A 321 9.56 13.12 8.74
C GLU A 321 10.64 13.35 7.69
N ALA A 322 11.81 12.73 7.89
CA ALA A 322 12.93 12.78 6.95
C ALA A 322 12.54 12.23 5.57
N TYR A 323 11.82 11.10 5.53
CA TYR A 323 11.29 10.55 4.28
C TYR A 323 10.24 11.46 3.64
N ALA A 324 9.27 11.98 4.41
CA ALA A 324 8.22 12.83 3.88
C ALA A 324 8.77 14.12 3.24
N GLN A 325 9.71 14.78 3.91
CA GLN A 325 10.39 15.97 3.38
C GLN A 325 11.11 15.67 2.07
N LEU A 326 11.91 14.61 2.04
CA LEU A 326 12.68 14.23 0.86
C LEU A 326 11.79 13.77 -0.30
N ALA A 327 10.70 13.04 -0.01
CA ALA A 327 9.74 12.60 -1.01
C ALA A 327 9.03 13.77 -1.70
N VAL A 328 8.78 14.88 -0.98
CA VAL A 328 8.25 16.11 -1.57
C VAL A 328 9.29 16.81 -2.44
N GLU A 329 10.55 16.91 -1.99
CA GLU A 329 11.64 17.55 -2.74
C GLU A 329 12.03 16.82 -4.03
N LEU A 330 11.99 15.49 -3.98
CA LEU A 330 12.37 14.59 -5.07
C LEU A 330 11.17 14.06 -5.87
N ALA A 331 9.95 14.52 -5.56
CA ALA A 331 8.78 14.20 -6.35
C ALA A 331 9.06 14.60 -7.81
N PRO A 332 8.93 13.68 -8.78
CA PRO A 332 9.13 14.03 -10.17
C PRO A 332 8.11 15.10 -10.55
N GLU A 333 8.58 16.28 -11.00
CA GLU A 333 7.66 17.33 -11.44
C GLU A 333 6.72 16.79 -12.53
N PRO A 334 5.44 17.17 -12.52
CA PRO A 334 4.59 16.91 -13.66
C PRO A 334 5.23 17.60 -14.87
N ARG A 335 5.73 16.80 -15.84
CA ARG A 335 6.32 17.35 -17.07
C ARG A 335 5.33 18.37 -17.65
N ARG A 336 5.72 19.64 -17.67
CA ARG A 336 4.93 20.68 -18.35
C ARG A 336 4.71 20.24 -19.80
N PRO A 337 3.51 20.42 -20.36
CA PRO A 337 3.29 20.14 -21.77
C PRO A 337 4.25 21.01 -22.57
N VAL A 338 5.00 20.38 -23.47
CA VAL A 338 5.64 21.09 -24.58
C VAL A 338 4.47 21.70 -25.35
N ARG A 339 4.40 23.03 -25.36
CA ARG A 339 3.52 23.75 -26.27
C ARG A 339 4.16 23.61 -27.65
N ASP A 340 3.52 22.84 -28.52
CA ASP A 340 3.69 22.99 -29.97
C ASP A 340 3.04 24.30 -30.42
#